data_AF-A0A163JCK9-F1
#
_entry.id   AF-A0A163JCK9-F1
#
_cell.length_a   1.000
_cell.length_b   1.000
_cell.length_c   1.000
_cell.angle_alpha   90.00
_cell.angle_beta   90.00
_cell.angle_gamma   90.00
#
_symmetry.space_group_name_H-M   'P 1'
#
loop_
_entity.id
_entity.type
_entity.pdbx_description
1 polymer ?
#
loop_
_entity_poly.entity_id
_entity_poly.type
_entity_poly.pdbx_seq_one_letter_code
_entity_poly.pdbx_strand_id
1 'polypeptide(L)'
;MKTTASVERLQAIKAHISNHPIITFIGGGNMAEAILCGLQASGHPGAKLRYSEPLDERRAYMQKTYPAMIGSVDNLKAVDGADIVILAVKPQVLKKVISACANQIPQHALIISIAAGITTQDIHRWMGSERPLVRCMPNTPSLVGEGAAGLYATKGVNQVQRTMAETVMRAVAKQVLWVNEEILIDVVTGISGSGPAYFFLILEAMRKSEW
;
A
#
# COMPACT_ATOMS: atom_id res chain seq x y z
N MET A 1 -12.55 -30.86 -21.36
CA MET A 1 -11.16 -31.03 -20.91
C MET A 1 -10.58 -29.66 -20.57
N LYS A 2 -10.62 -29.24 -19.30
CA LYS A 2 -9.83 -28.08 -18.85
C LYS A 2 -8.37 -28.54 -18.76
N THR A 3 -7.49 -27.91 -19.53
CA THR A 3 -6.08 -28.30 -19.70
C THR A 3 -5.34 -28.30 -18.37
N THR A 4 -4.54 -29.33 -18.12
CA THR A 4 -3.71 -29.59 -16.93
C THR A 4 -2.90 -28.36 -16.48
N ALA A 5 -2.44 -27.54 -17.44
CA ALA A 5 -1.74 -26.27 -17.20
C ALA A 5 -2.56 -25.21 -16.41
N SER A 6 -3.89 -25.24 -16.49
CA SER A 6 -4.77 -24.28 -15.77
C SER A 6 -4.91 -24.65 -14.29
N VAL A 7 -4.85 -25.94 -13.98
CA VAL A 7 -4.94 -26.48 -12.61
C VAL A 7 -3.59 -26.32 -11.90
N GLU A 8 -2.48 -26.56 -12.60
CA GLU A 8 -1.11 -26.34 -12.10
C GLU A 8 -0.84 -24.87 -11.78
N ARG A 9 -1.32 -23.93 -12.63
CA ARG A 9 -1.24 -22.48 -12.35
C ARG A 9 -2.00 -22.08 -11.09
N LEU A 10 -3.20 -22.63 -10.90
CA LEU A 10 -4.03 -22.38 -9.71
C LEU A 10 -3.42 -23.00 -8.45
N GLN A 11 -2.77 -24.16 -8.56
CA GLN A 11 -2.06 -24.80 -7.45
C GLN A 11 -0.76 -24.09 -7.09
N ALA A 12 0.01 -23.59 -8.06
CA ALA A 12 1.20 -22.77 -7.82
C ALA A 12 0.82 -21.42 -7.17
N ILE A 13 -0.26 -20.79 -7.64
CA ILE A 13 -0.82 -19.58 -7.00
C ILE A 13 -1.29 -19.90 -5.58
N LYS A 14 -2.02 -21.00 -5.36
CA LYS A 14 -2.43 -21.44 -4.02
C LYS A 14 -1.24 -21.74 -3.11
N ALA A 15 -0.20 -22.42 -3.58
CA ALA A 15 1.00 -22.73 -2.80
C ALA A 15 1.82 -21.48 -2.46
N HIS A 16 1.86 -20.48 -3.32
CA HIS A 16 2.45 -19.17 -3.03
C HIS A 16 1.57 -18.33 -2.08
N ILE A 17 0.25 -18.53 -2.11
CA ILE A 17 -0.73 -17.94 -1.17
C ILE A 17 -0.74 -18.67 0.18
N SER A 18 -0.35 -19.96 0.24
CA SER A 18 -0.25 -20.74 1.48
C SER A 18 0.77 -20.17 2.47
N ASN A 19 1.65 -19.27 2.02
CA ASN A 19 2.58 -18.54 2.87
C ASN A 19 2.30 -17.04 2.69
N HIS A 20 1.63 -16.41 3.66
CA HIS A 20 1.42 -14.95 3.64
C HIS A 20 2.74 -14.20 3.36
N PRO A 21 2.79 -13.21 2.46
CA PRO A 21 4.02 -12.46 2.18
C PRO A 21 4.42 -11.61 3.38
N ILE A 22 5.72 -11.34 3.53
CA ILE A 22 6.20 -10.36 4.50
C ILE A 22 5.95 -8.95 3.94
N ILE A 23 5.06 -8.19 4.58
CA ILE A 23 4.69 -6.84 4.17
C ILE A 23 5.35 -5.83 5.10
N THR A 24 6.16 -4.95 4.53
CA THR A 24 6.87 -3.91 5.28
C THR A 24 6.38 -2.53 4.89
N PHE A 25 5.92 -1.76 5.87
CA PHE A 25 5.55 -0.37 5.72
C PHE A 25 6.74 0.54 6.04
N ILE A 26 7.05 1.46 5.14
CA ILE A 26 8.01 2.53 5.37
C ILE A 26 7.19 3.79 5.64
N GLY A 27 7.18 4.24 6.90
CA GLY A 27 6.22 5.18 7.45
C GLY A 27 5.09 4.47 8.21
N GLY A 28 4.80 4.93 9.42
CA GLY A 28 3.73 4.41 10.28
C GLY A 28 2.57 5.40 10.47
N GLY A 29 2.33 6.29 9.50
CA GLY A 29 1.25 7.27 9.55
C GLY A 29 -0.16 6.66 9.43
N ASN A 30 -1.19 7.50 9.44
CA ASN A 30 -2.60 7.07 9.48
C ASN A 30 -2.99 6.12 8.34
N MET A 31 -2.52 6.37 7.11
CA MET A 31 -2.84 5.50 5.97
C MET A 31 -2.10 4.15 6.05
N ALA A 32 -0.86 4.13 6.56
CA ALA A 32 -0.17 2.88 6.83
C ALA A 32 -0.91 2.07 7.89
N GLU A 33 -1.37 2.72 8.96
CA GLU A 33 -2.18 2.12 10.02
C GLU A 33 -3.52 1.58 9.51
N ALA A 34 -4.20 2.32 8.64
CA ALA A 34 -5.44 1.83 8.05
C ALA A 34 -5.20 0.54 7.25
N ILE A 35 -4.18 0.53 6.39
CA ILE A 35 -3.86 -0.63 5.54
C ILE A 35 -3.44 -1.83 6.41
N LEU A 36 -2.55 -1.65 7.39
CA LEU A 36 -2.13 -2.75 8.26
C LEU A 36 -3.31 -3.27 9.11
N CYS A 37 -4.19 -2.39 9.60
CA CYS A 37 -5.36 -2.77 10.38
C CYS A 37 -6.34 -3.59 9.52
N GLY A 38 -6.60 -3.14 8.29
CA GLY A 38 -7.40 -3.87 7.32
C GLY A 38 -6.79 -5.24 6.98
N LEU A 39 -5.47 -5.31 6.80
CA LEU A 39 -4.77 -6.56 6.52
C LEU A 39 -4.93 -7.56 7.67
N GLN A 40 -4.75 -7.12 8.93
CA GLN A 40 -4.98 -7.98 10.09
C GLN A 40 -6.43 -8.44 10.20
N ALA A 41 -7.40 -7.53 9.98
CA ALA A 41 -8.82 -7.87 9.96
C ALA A 41 -9.17 -8.89 8.86
N SER A 42 -8.46 -8.86 7.73
CA SER A 42 -8.58 -9.85 6.64
C SER A 42 -7.85 -11.18 6.90
N GLY A 43 -7.23 -11.35 8.07
CA GLY A 43 -6.53 -12.57 8.47
C GLY A 43 -5.04 -12.61 8.11
N HIS A 44 -4.43 -11.50 7.68
CA HIS A 44 -2.99 -11.46 7.48
C HIS A 44 -2.25 -11.54 8.84
N PRO A 45 -1.29 -12.48 9.04
CA PRO A 45 -0.62 -12.65 10.32
C PRO A 45 0.19 -11.42 10.73
N GLY A 46 -0.05 -10.91 11.95
CA GLY A 46 0.69 -9.76 12.49
C GLY A 46 2.22 -9.95 12.47
N ALA A 47 2.70 -11.18 12.73
CA ALA A 47 4.13 -11.52 12.70
C ALA A 47 4.80 -11.37 11.32
N LYS A 48 4.00 -11.24 10.25
CA LYS A 48 4.45 -11.01 8.88
C LYS A 48 4.25 -9.55 8.42
N LEU A 49 3.74 -8.70 9.30
CA LEU A 49 3.63 -7.27 9.07
C LEU A 49 4.73 -6.54 9.84
N ARG A 50 5.42 -5.63 9.15
CA ARG A 50 6.51 -4.83 9.71
C ARG A 50 6.28 -3.37 9.40
N TYR A 51 6.80 -2.48 10.24
CA TYR A 51 6.78 -1.05 9.97
C TYR A 51 8.06 -0.37 10.41
N SER A 52 8.44 0.68 9.68
CA SER A 52 9.41 1.66 10.15
C SER A 52 8.76 3.01 10.33
N GLU A 53 8.95 3.62 11.51
CA GLU A 53 8.37 4.91 11.86
C GLU A 53 9.38 5.69 12.69
N PRO A 54 9.81 6.91 12.30
CA PRO A 54 10.84 7.66 13.03
C PRO A 54 10.40 8.25 14.38
N LEU A 55 9.10 8.52 14.59
CA LEU A 55 8.62 9.16 15.83
C LEU A 55 8.42 8.13 16.96
N ASP A 56 9.08 8.35 18.10
CA ASP A 56 9.00 7.46 19.27
C ASP A 56 7.57 7.25 19.78
N GLU A 57 6.84 8.34 19.98
CA GLU A 57 5.44 8.28 20.45
C GLU A 57 4.56 7.46 19.52
N ARG A 58 4.75 7.64 18.21
CA ARG A 58 3.98 6.90 17.20
C ARG A 58 4.37 5.42 17.18
N ARG A 59 5.67 5.09 17.28
CA ARG A 59 6.13 3.71 17.42
C ARG A 59 5.57 3.05 18.68
N ALA A 60 5.59 3.74 19.83
CA ALA A 60 5.06 3.23 21.08
C ALA A 60 3.57 2.92 20.99
N TYR A 61 2.79 3.82 20.38
CA TYR A 61 1.39 3.59 20.06
C TYR A 61 1.22 2.35 19.17
N MET A 62 1.93 2.27 18.05
CA MET A 62 1.82 1.15 17.10
C MET A 62 2.17 -0.18 17.75
N GLN A 63 3.21 -0.24 18.58
CA GLN A 63 3.60 -1.45 19.29
C GLN A 63 2.57 -1.88 20.34
N LYS A 64 1.93 -0.91 21.02
CA LYS A 64 0.87 -1.18 22.00
C LYS A 64 -0.40 -1.70 21.32
N THR A 65 -0.79 -1.09 20.20
CA THR A 65 -2.01 -1.44 19.46
C THR A 65 -1.85 -2.73 18.65
N TYR A 66 -0.66 -2.97 18.10
CA TYR A 66 -0.37 -4.09 17.19
C TYR A 66 0.84 -4.91 17.70
N PRO A 67 0.74 -5.60 18.84
CA PRO A 67 1.89 -6.21 19.52
C PRO A 67 2.53 -7.36 18.74
N ALA A 68 1.78 -8.00 17.83
CA ALA A 68 2.29 -9.06 16.97
C ALA A 68 3.15 -8.55 15.80
N MET A 69 3.15 -7.25 15.52
CA MET A 69 3.94 -6.65 14.43
C MET A 69 5.36 -6.35 14.86
N ILE A 70 6.27 -6.30 13.87
CA ILE A 70 7.67 -5.94 14.09
C ILE A 70 7.88 -4.47 13.73
N GLY A 71 8.08 -3.62 14.75
CA GLY A 71 8.42 -2.21 14.58
C GLY A 71 9.92 -1.94 14.56
N SER A 72 10.35 -0.96 13.78
CA SER A 72 11.75 -0.49 13.72
C SER A 72 11.84 1.03 13.55
N VAL A 73 12.89 1.65 14.07
CA VAL A 73 13.28 3.02 13.69
C VAL A 73 14.06 3.05 12.37
N ASP A 74 14.67 1.92 12.02
CA ASP A 74 15.59 1.78 10.90
C ASP A 74 14.88 1.14 9.71
N ASN A 75 14.80 1.91 8.61
CA ASN A 75 14.25 1.48 7.33
C ASN A 75 15.01 0.28 6.75
N LEU A 76 16.33 0.20 6.93
CA LEU A 76 17.16 -0.87 6.37
C LEU A 76 16.79 -2.21 6.99
N LYS A 77 16.70 -2.25 8.32
CA LYS A 77 16.27 -3.45 9.05
C LYS A 77 14.83 -3.84 8.73
N ALA A 78 13.95 -2.85 8.51
CA ALA A 78 12.55 -3.12 8.25
C ALA A 78 12.35 -3.85 6.91
N VAL A 79 13.02 -3.39 5.85
CA VAL A 79 12.84 -3.93 4.48
C VAL A 79 13.55 -5.26 4.23
N ASP A 80 14.44 -5.68 5.12
CA ASP A 80 15.24 -6.88 4.93
C ASP A 80 14.39 -8.14 4.85
N GLY A 81 14.49 -8.89 3.74
CA GLY A 81 13.64 -10.06 3.48
C GLY A 81 12.15 -9.76 3.28
N ALA A 82 11.77 -8.52 2.97
CA ALA A 82 10.40 -8.18 2.62
C ALA A 82 10.00 -8.71 1.24
N ASP A 83 8.76 -9.21 1.11
CA ASP A 83 8.18 -9.58 -0.18
C ASP A 83 7.39 -8.42 -0.80
N ILE A 84 6.83 -7.56 0.06
CA ILE A 84 6.13 -6.33 -0.33
C ILE A 84 6.65 -5.18 0.52
N VAL A 85 7.04 -4.08 -0.14
CA VAL A 85 7.42 -2.83 0.53
C VAL A 85 6.42 -1.74 0.17
N ILE A 86 5.73 -1.22 1.19
CA ILE A 86 4.74 -0.14 1.05
C ILE A 86 5.40 1.17 1.45
N LEU A 87 5.54 2.08 0.50
CA LEU A 87 6.08 3.43 0.70
C LEU A 87 4.94 4.35 1.18
N ALA A 88 4.86 4.53 2.49
CA ALA A 88 3.80 5.25 3.21
C ALA A 88 4.31 6.49 3.96
N VAL A 89 5.39 7.10 3.48
CA VAL A 89 5.91 8.38 3.98
C VAL A 89 5.37 9.56 3.16
N LYS A 90 5.48 10.77 3.72
CA LYS A 90 5.08 11.98 3.01
C LYS A 90 5.92 12.19 1.73
N PRO A 91 5.35 12.75 0.65
CA PRO A 91 6.06 12.96 -0.62
C PRO A 91 7.39 13.71 -0.47
N GLN A 92 7.46 14.69 0.43
CA GLN A 92 8.63 15.54 0.64
C GLN A 92 9.85 14.77 1.19
N VAL A 93 9.63 13.66 1.89
CA VAL A 93 10.71 12.85 2.48
C VAL A 93 11.01 11.58 1.69
N LEU A 94 10.14 11.20 0.75
CA LEU A 94 10.19 9.91 0.07
C LEU A 94 11.50 9.70 -0.70
N LYS A 95 12.01 10.73 -1.39
CA LYS A 95 13.30 10.68 -2.09
C LYS A 95 14.44 10.27 -1.16
N LYS A 96 14.55 10.95 0.00
CA LYS A 96 15.60 10.67 0.99
C LYS A 96 15.50 9.25 1.52
N VAL A 97 14.29 8.79 1.78
CA VAL A 97 14.01 7.44 2.30
C VAL A 97 14.42 6.37 1.29
N ILE A 98 13.94 6.47 0.05
CA ILE A 98 14.27 5.50 -1.01
C ILE A 98 15.77 5.47 -1.27
N SER A 99 16.41 6.62 -1.43
CA SER A 99 17.86 6.67 -1.69
C SER A 99 18.68 6.05 -0.56
N ALA A 100 18.18 6.05 0.67
CA ALA A 100 18.85 5.41 1.80
C ALA A 100 18.66 3.88 1.84
N CYS A 101 17.48 3.36 1.49
CA CYS A 101 17.16 1.94 1.66
C CYS A 101 17.09 1.11 0.38
N ALA A 102 17.18 1.72 -0.80
CA ALA A 102 17.03 1.04 -2.09
C ALA A 102 17.87 -0.24 -2.20
N ASN A 103 19.14 -0.20 -1.79
CA ASN A 103 20.04 -1.36 -1.93
C ASN A 103 19.68 -2.53 -1.00
N GLN A 104 18.98 -2.28 0.11
CA GLN A 104 18.58 -3.31 1.07
C GLN A 104 17.24 -3.96 0.71
N ILE A 105 16.39 -3.26 -0.05
CA ILE A 105 15.10 -3.82 -0.48
C ILE A 105 15.38 -5.02 -1.40
N PRO A 106 14.83 -6.22 -1.13
CA PRO A 106 15.06 -7.39 -1.96
C PRO A 106 14.67 -7.18 -3.42
N GLN A 107 15.40 -7.80 -4.34
CA GLN A 107 15.16 -7.61 -5.79
C GLN A 107 13.83 -8.19 -6.24
N HIS A 108 13.33 -9.22 -5.57
CA HIS A 108 12.02 -9.83 -5.85
C HIS A 108 10.84 -9.05 -5.27
N ALA A 109 11.10 -8.11 -4.35
CA ALA A 109 10.06 -7.43 -3.61
C ALA A 109 9.18 -6.57 -4.54
N LEU A 110 7.88 -6.65 -4.32
CA LEU A 110 6.92 -5.74 -4.93
C LEU A 110 6.93 -4.41 -4.17
N ILE A 111 7.18 -3.31 -4.88
CA ILE A 111 7.06 -1.97 -4.33
C ILE A 111 5.64 -1.46 -4.55
N ILE A 112 5.01 -0.97 -3.50
CA ILE A 112 3.72 -0.29 -3.55
C ILE A 112 3.92 1.13 -3.02
N SER A 113 3.65 2.16 -3.82
CA SER A 113 3.70 3.54 -3.36
C SER A 113 2.30 4.08 -3.15
N ILE A 114 2.04 4.66 -1.97
CA ILE A 114 0.82 5.44 -1.69
C ILE A 114 1.09 6.95 -1.59
N ALA A 115 2.28 7.39 -2.01
CA ALA A 115 2.68 8.77 -1.93
C ALA A 115 2.05 9.61 -3.05
N ALA A 116 1.29 10.64 -2.66
CA ALA A 116 0.61 11.51 -3.60
C ALA A 116 1.58 12.34 -4.44
N GLY A 117 1.28 12.48 -5.74
CA GLY A 117 2.04 13.32 -6.67
C GLY A 117 3.45 12.84 -7.02
N ILE A 118 3.85 11.64 -6.62
CA ILE A 118 5.14 11.06 -6.98
C ILE A 118 4.95 10.00 -8.07
N THR A 119 5.66 10.17 -9.18
CA THR A 119 5.55 9.27 -10.34
C THR A 119 6.36 7.98 -10.15
N THR A 120 6.00 6.94 -10.89
CA THR A 120 6.78 5.69 -10.95
C THR A 120 8.19 5.92 -11.47
N GLN A 121 8.34 6.84 -12.44
CA GLN A 121 9.63 7.27 -12.96
C GLN A 121 10.51 7.92 -11.90
N ASP A 122 9.93 8.77 -11.04
CA ASP A 122 10.66 9.38 -9.93
C ASP A 122 11.19 8.33 -8.95
N ILE A 123 10.33 7.37 -8.59
CA ILE A 123 10.70 6.28 -7.67
C ILE A 123 11.82 5.43 -8.27
N HIS A 124 11.69 4.99 -9.52
CA HIS A 124 12.73 4.21 -10.20
C HIS A 124 14.06 4.97 -10.27
N ARG A 125 14.01 6.27 -10.59
CA ARG A 125 15.20 7.13 -10.59
C ARG A 125 15.88 7.18 -9.22
N TRP A 126 15.13 7.28 -8.13
CA TRP A 126 15.70 7.32 -6.78
C TRP A 126 16.17 5.95 -6.29
N MET A 127 15.54 4.87 -6.76
CA MET A 127 15.97 3.49 -6.49
C MET A 127 17.22 3.10 -7.28
N GLY A 128 17.48 3.77 -8.41
CA GLY A 128 18.53 3.39 -9.36
C GLY A 128 18.23 2.11 -10.14
N SER A 129 16.97 1.63 -10.12
CA SER A 129 16.56 0.39 -10.78
C SER A 129 15.07 0.37 -11.10
N GLU A 130 14.70 -0.33 -12.18
CA GLU A 130 13.31 -0.54 -12.59
C GLU A 130 12.71 -1.77 -11.88
N ARG A 131 12.43 -1.63 -10.59
CA ARG A 131 11.79 -2.69 -9.80
C ARG A 131 10.30 -2.80 -10.07
N PRO A 132 9.67 -3.98 -9.83
CA PRO A 132 8.23 -4.14 -9.86
C PRO A 132 7.56 -3.13 -8.93
N LEU A 133 6.88 -2.16 -9.52
CA LEU A 133 6.31 -1.02 -8.82
C LEU A 133 4.85 -0.83 -9.19
N VAL A 134 4.01 -0.75 -8.17
CA VAL A 134 2.61 -0.33 -8.27
C VAL A 134 2.45 1.01 -7.55
N ARG A 135 1.90 1.99 -8.26
CA ARG A 135 1.41 3.23 -7.66
C ARG A 135 -0.04 3.02 -7.27
N CYS A 136 -0.36 3.28 -6.02
CA CYS A 136 -1.70 3.20 -5.46
C CYS A 136 -2.10 4.57 -4.94
N MET A 137 -3.37 4.93 -5.09
CA MET A 137 -3.91 6.07 -4.37
C MET A 137 -5.21 5.72 -3.65
N PRO A 138 -5.13 5.32 -2.36
CA PRO A 138 -6.30 5.25 -1.49
C PRO A 138 -6.78 6.64 -1.09
N ASN A 139 -8.00 6.74 -0.54
CA ASN A 139 -8.60 7.96 -0.05
C ASN A 139 -8.93 7.89 1.46
N THR A 140 -9.33 9.01 2.07
CA THR A 140 -9.57 9.09 3.53
C THR A 140 -10.60 8.07 4.07
N PRO A 141 -11.69 7.72 3.34
CA PRO A 141 -12.58 6.63 3.76
C PRO A 141 -11.90 5.26 3.97
N SER A 142 -10.69 5.04 3.43
CA SER A 142 -9.89 3.86 3.75
C SER A 142 -9.56 3.72 5.24
N LEU A 143 -9.54 4.82 6.00
CA LEU A 143 -9.31 4.79 7.46
C LEU A 143 -10.40 4.04 8.23
N VAL A 144 -11.57 3.83 7.62
CA VAL A 144 -12.70 3.08 8.19
C VAL A 144 -13.11 1.87 7.34
N GLY A 145 -12.24 1.43 6.41
CA GLY A 145 -12.50 0.27 5.54
C GLY A 145 -13.49 0.52 4.39
N GLU A 146 -13.88 1.77 4.17
CA GLU A 146 -14.88 2.18 3.16
C GLU A 146 -14.24 2.87 1.95
N GLY A 147 -12.93 2.65 1.76
CA GLY A 147 -12.13 3.36 0.76
C GLY A 147 -12.44 3.03 -0.69
N ALA A 148 -11.88 3.86 -1.56
CA ALA A 148 -11.66 3.56 -2.96
C ALA A 148 -10.18 3.78 -3.28
N ALA A 149 -9.61 2.91 -4.12
CA ALA A 149 -8.20 2.99 -4.51
C ALA A 149 -8.01 2.83 -6.02
N GLY A 150 -7.28 3.75 -6.63
CA GLY A 150 -6.75 3.60 -7.99
C GLY A 150 -5.39 2.91 -7.97
N LEU A 151 -5.15 1.98 -8.89
CA LEU A 151 -3.90 1.23 -9.01
C LEU A 151 -3.33 1.32 -10.43
N TYR A 152 -2.03 1.58 -10.52
CA TYR A 152 -1.27 1.59 -11.77
C TYR A 152 -0.01 0.74 -11.58
N ALA A 153 0.25 -0.15 -12.52
CA ALA A 153 1.41 -1.05 -12.49
C ALA A 153 2.40 -0.68 -13.59
N THR A 154 3.69 -0.62 -13.23
CA THR A 154 4.79 -0.58 -14.19
C THR A 154 4.90 -1.89 -14.97
N LYS A 155 5.58 -1.87 -16.13
CA LYS A 155 5.73 -3.04 -17.01
C LYS A 155 6.40 -4.25 -16.32
N GLY A 156 7.23 -4.01 -15.31
CA GLY A 156 7.92 -5.06 -14.55
C GLY A 156 7.03 -5.83 -13.56
N VAL A 157 5.77 -5.40 -13.36
CA VAL A 157 4.84 -6.05 -12.44
C VAL A 157 4.14 -7.21 -13.13
N ASN A 158 4.33 -8.42 -12.63
CA ASN A 158 3.65 -9.61 -13.14
C ASN A 158 2.22 -9.76 -12.58
N GLN A 159 1.46 -10.72 -13.11
CA GLN A 159 0.07 -10.92 -12.70
C GLN A 159 -0.09 -11.32 -11.22
N VAL A 160 0.85 -12.08 -10.65
CA VAL A 160 0.82 -12.46 -9.23
C VAL A 160 1.01 -11.23 -8.36
N GLN A 161 1.96 -10.37 -8.71
CA GLN A 161 2.21 -9.11 -8.01
C GLN A 161 1.05 -8.12 -8.16
N ARG A 162 0.37 -8.08 -9.31
CA ARG A 162 -0.89 -7.32 -9.45
C ARG A 162 -1.93 -7.82 -8.46
N THR A 163 -2.17 -9.13 -8.39
CA THR A 163 -3.10 -9.72 -7.43
C THR A 163 -2.70 -9.41 -5.98
N MET A 164 -1.40 -9.43 -5.66
CA MET A 164 -0.89 -9.06 -4.33
C MET A 164 -1.21 -7.60 -4.00
N ALA A 165 -0.90 -6.65 -4.89
CA ALA A 165 -1.19 -5.23 -4.68
C ALA A 165 -2.70 -4.97 -4.52
N GLU A 166 -3.52 -5.62 -5.34
CA GLU A 166 -4.98 -5.52 -5.23
C GLU A 166 -5.47 -6.08 -3.89
N THR A 167 -4.95 -7.22 -3.44
CA THR A 167 -5.29 -7.81 -2.14
C THR A 167 -4.96 -6.85 -1.00
N VAL A 168 -3.79 -6.21 -1.04
CA VAL A 168 -3.38 -5.20 -0.05
C VAL A 168 -4.35 -4.03 -0.02
N MET A 169 -4.74 -3.50 -1.19
CA MET A 169 -5.63 -2.34 -1.27
C MET A 169 -7.08 -2.70 -0.89
N ARG A 170 -7.56 -3.90 -1.24
CA ARG A 170 -8.90 -4.38 -0.88
C ARG A 170 -9.12 -4.54 0.63
N ALA A 171 -8.04 -4.62 1.40
CA ALA A 171 -8.11 -4.63 2.86
C ALA A 171 -8.72 -3.34 3.44
N VAL A 172 -8.66 -2.22 2.70
CA VAL A 172 -9.17 -0.91 3.13
C VAL A 172 -10.06 -0.21 2.11
N ALA A 173 -10.20 -0.78 0.91
CA ALA A 173 -10.97 -0.19 -0.17
C ALA A 173 -11.98 -1.19 -0.73
N LYS A 174 -13.27 -0.83 -0.68
CA LYS A 174 -14.33 -1.60 -1.31
C LYS A 174 -14.22 -1.59 -2.83
N GLN A 175 -13.76 -0.47 -3.37
CA GLN A 175 -13.55 -0.31 -4.81
C GLN A 175 -12.05 -0.19 -5.11
N VAL A 176 -11.56 -1.09 -5.95
CA VAL A 176 -10.19 -1.07 -6.45
C VAL A 176 -10.24 -1.06 -7.96
N LEU A 177 -9.68 -0.02 -8.58
CA LEU A 177 -9.70 0.18 -10.02
C LEU A 177 -8.27 0.21 -10.57
N TRP A 178 -7.99 -0.68 -11.52
CA TRP A 178 -6.76 -0.63 -12.30
C TRP A 178 -6.89 0.36 -13.44
N VAL A 179 -5.90 1.24 -13.58
CA VAL A 179 -5.78 2.16 -14.72
C VAL A 179 -4.62 1.76 -15.62
N ASN A 180 -4.77 2.03 -16.92
CA ASN A 180 -3.76 1.67 -17.92
C ASN A 180 -2.67 2.73 -18.08
N GLU A 181 -2.95 3.96 -17.67
CA GLU A 181 -2.02 5.09 -17.75
C GLU A 181 -1.83 5.70 -16.38
N GLU A 182 -0.58 6.04 -16.04
CA GLU A 182 -0.24 6.55 -14.71
C GLU A 182 -0.98 7.85 -14.38
N ILE A 183 -1.15 8.73 -15.37
CA ILE A 183 -1.84 10.02 -15.19
C ILE A 183 -3.28 9.87 -14.69
N LEU A 184 -3.92 8.73 -14.99
CA LEU A 184 -5.28 8.44 -14.55
C LEU A 184 -5.36 8.13 -13.04
N ILE A 185 -4.24 7.78 -12.37
CA ILE A 185 -4.20 7.69 -10.90
C ILE A 185 -4.58 9.03 -10.29
N ASP A 186 -4.03 10.13 -10.81
CA ASP A 186 -4.26 11.46 -10.28
C ASP A 186 -5.71 11.91 -10.52
N VAL A 187 -6.31 11.50 -11.65
CA VAL A 187 -7.74 11.72 -11.93
C VAL A 187 -8.63 10.93 -10.96
N VAL A 188 -8.38 9.63 -10.77
CA VAL A 188 -9.11 8.79 -9.82
C VAL A 188 -9.01 9.38 -8.42
N THR A 189 -7.83 9.84 -8.03
CA THR A 189 -7.60 10.53 -6.74
C THR A 189 -8.40 11.81 -6.63
N GLY A 190 -8.40 12.64 -7.68
CA GLY A 190 -9.14 13.89 -7.69
C GLY A 190 -10.61 13.64 -7.37
N ILE A 191 -11.21 12.62 -7.98
CA ILE A 191 -12.61 12.25 -7.77
C ILE A 191 -12.82 11.60 -6.40
N SER A 192 -12.05 10.56 -6.06
CA SER A 192 -12.26 9.75 -4.85
C SER A 192 -11.80 10.45 -3.57
N GLY A 193 -10.80 11.33 -3.67
CA GLY A 193 -10.24 12.10 -2.56
C GLY A 193 -11.06 13.34 -2.24
N SER A 194 -11.52 14.09 -3.24
CA SER A 194 -12.36 15.28 -3.02
C SER A 194 -13.84 14.96 -2.83
N GLY A 195 -14.33 13.83 -3.37
CA GLY A 195 -15.73 13.40 -3.26
C GLY A 195 -16.28 13.42 -1.83
N PRO A 196 -15.60 12.80 -0.84
CA PRO A 196 -16.01 12.86 0.56
C PRO A 196 -16.06 14.28 1.11
N ALA A 197 -15.11 15.16 0.74
CA ALA A 197 -15.10 16.54 1.20
C ALA A 197 -16.30 17.34 0.66
N TYR A 198 -16.65 17.17 -0.61
CA TYR A 198 -17.86 17.76 -1.19
C TYR A 198 -19.13 17.25 -0.51
N PHE A 199 -19.19 15.95 -0.21
CA PHE A 199 -20.34 15.37 0.48
C PHE A 199 -20.46 15.91 1.92
N PHE A 200 -19.36 16.00 2.67
CA PHE A 200 -19.36 16.60 4.00
C PHE A 200 -19.74 18.09 3.96
N LEU A 201 -19.31 18.84 2.95
CA LEU A 201 -19.71 20.23 2.78
C LEU A 201 -21.22 20.37 2.56
N ILE A 202 -21.81 19.49 1.73
CA ILE A 202 -23.27 19.47 1.51
C ILE A 202 -24.00 19.12 2.82
N LEU A 203 -23.57 18.09 3.54
CA LEU A 203 -24.17 17.72 4.83
C LEU A 203 -24.10 18.85 5.86
N GLU A 204 -22.96 19.54 5.94
CA GLU A 204 -22.79 20.68 6.84
C GLU A 204 -23.68 21.87 6.43
N ALA A 205 -23.86 22.09 5.12
CA ALA A 205 -24.79 23.10 4.62
C ALA A 205 -26.25 22.75 4.96
N MET A 206 -26.67 21.49 4.79
CA MET A 206 -28.00 21.01 5.17
C MET A 206 -28.25 21.15 6.67
N ARG A 207 -27.27 20.79 7.50
CA ARG A 207 -27.32 20.94 8.97
C ARG A 207 -27.46 22.40 9.38
N LYS A 208 -26.75 23.33 8.71
CA LYS A 208 -26.81 24.77 9.00
C LYS A 208 -28.08 25.44 8.51
N SER A 209 -28.76 24.87 7.51
CA SER A 209 -30.01 25.43 6.99
C SER A 209 -31.25 25.17 7.87
N GLU A 210 -31.07 24.68 9.11
CA GLU A 210 -32.13 24.41 10.11
C GLU A 210 -33.46 23.96 9.50
N TRP A 211 -33.46 22.75 8.95
CA TRP A 211 -34.67 21.93 8.80
C TRP A 211 -34.85 21.04 10.03
#